data_AF-A0A3C1LHZ4-F1
#
_entry.id   AF-A0A3C1LHZ4-F1
#
_cell.length_a   1.000
_cell.length_b   1.000
_cell.length_c   1.000
_cell.angle_alpha   90.00
_cell.angle_beta   90.00
_cell.angle_gamma   90.00
#
_symmetry.space_group_name_H-M   'P 1'
#
loop_
_entity.id
_entity.type
_entity.pdbx_description
1 polymer ?
#
loop_
_entity_poly.entity_id
_entity_poly.type
_entity_poly.pdbx_seq_one_letter_code
_entity_poly.pdbx_strand_id
1 'polypeptide(L)'
;SVQDVQADRQAFQNRLIQWKQQQITDKPKLYVVAVSGGGVRSASFTMQVMQALDSISNGNFLKQTVLITGASGGMLGAAYYRELFLQQQLGKPLRANDRQYAQDIAKDLLNPLFSSFISRDLVGPARKFTVGDFTYVKDRGYAFEAKLNQNTRGLLQKHLHDYRPYEDSAIIPTLFFNSVITADGRKLLTATRPARFMMQALPTDTTPVTHPDVIDFQALFARQQAPQLGVLTALRMNATFPYVLPNV
;
A
#
# COMPACT_ATOMS: atom_id res chain seq x y z
N SER A 1 23.37 7.52 2.53
CA SER A 1 24.36 8.08 3.48
C SER A 1 23.73 8.30 4.85
N VAL A 2 24.46 8.77 5.87
CA VAL A 2 23.85 9.19 7.15
C VAL A 2 22.95 10.42 6.97
N GLN A 3 23.38 11.38 6.16
CA GLN A 3 22.64 12.60 5.82
C GLN A 3 21.28 12.27 5.19
N ASP A 4 21.27 11.30 4.27
CA ASP A 4 20.09 10.73 3.65
C ASP A 4 19.08 10.16 4.65
N VAL A 5 19.55 9.37 5.62
CA VAL A 5 18.71 8.78 6.67
C VAL A 5 18.08 9.86 7.55
N GLN A 6 18.85 10.91 7.87
CA GLN A 6 18.36 12.05 8.63
C GLN A 6 17.32 12.86 7.84
N ALA A 7 17.55 13.08 6.55
CA ALA A 7 16.60 13.78 5.68
C ALA A 7 15.26 13.04 5.58
N ASP A 8 15.29 11.71 5.42
CA ASP A 8 14.09 10.88 5.42
C ASP A 8 13.34 10.94 6.75
N ARG A 9 14.08 10.84 7.88
CA ARG A 9 13.49 10.95 9.21
C ARG A 9 12.80 12.30 9.39
N GLN A 10 13.46 13.39 9.00
CA GLN A 10 12.89 14.74 9.07
C GLN A 10 11.63 14.86 8.21
N ALA A 11 11.61 14.24 7.03
CA ALA A 11 10.44 14.25 6.15
C ALA A 11 9.21 13.60 6.79
N PHE A 12 9.39 12.50 7.54
CA PHE A 12 8.31 11.84 8.29
C PHE A 12 7.94 12.58 9.58
N GLN A 13 8.90 13.21 10.27
CA GLN A 13 8.62 14.09 11.40
C GLN A 13 7.77 15.28 10.97
N ASN A 14 8.06 15.88 9.81
CA ASN A 14 7.26 16.97 9.26
C ASN A 14 5.81 16.52 8.98
N ARG A 15 5.59 15.29 8.46
CA ARG A 15 4.23 14.73 8.32
C ARG A 15 3.50 14.64 9.64
N LEU A 16 4.19 14.18 10.70
CA LEU A 16 3.60 14.09 12.04
C LEU A 16 3.26 15.46 12.62
N ILE A 17 4.09 16.48 12.36
CA ILE A 17 3.81 17.87 12.73
C ILE A 17 2.57 18.39 12.01
N GLN A 18 2.48 18.18 10.69
CA GLN A 18 1.29 18.55 9.89
C GLN A 18 0.03 17.83 10.39
N TRP A 19 0.14 16.53 10.69
CA TRP A 19 -0.93 15.75 11.29
C TRP A 19 -1.39 16.34 12.61
N LYS A 20 -0.46 16.67 13.52
CA LYS A 20 -0.76 17.24 14.84
C LYS A 20 -1.47 18.59 14.73
N GLN A 21 -1.08 19.43 13.77
CA GLN A 21 -1.71 20.74 13.52
C GLN A 21 -3.18 20.64 13.08
N GLN A 22 -3.61 19.48 12.57
CA GLN A 22 -5.00 19.24 12.15
C GLN A 22 -5.86 18.61 13.27
N GLN A 23 -5.27 18.35 14.44
CA GLN A 23 -5.99 17.77 15.56
C GLN A 23 -6.62 18.86 16.44
N ILE A 24 -7.75 18.51 17.06
CA ILE A 24 -8.53 19.45 17.90
C ILE A 24 -7.93 19.59 19.30
N THR A 25 -7.31 18.53 19.83
CA THR A 25 -6.79 18.50 21.21
C THR A 25 -5.27 18.52 21.23
N ASP A 26 -4.70 19.06 22.31
CA ASP A 26 -3.23 19.13 22.49
C ASP A 26 -2.57 17.74 22.63
N LYS A 27 -3.36 16.77 23.11
CA LYS A 27 -2.98 15.36 23.26
C LYS A 27 -3.96 14.47 22.47
N PRO A 28 -3.87 14.48 21.14
CA PRO A 28 -4.78 13.69 20.31
C PRO A 28 -4.44 12.21 20.41
N LYS A 29 -5.46 11.35 20.27
CA LYS A 29 -5.22 9.91 20.09
C LYS A 29 -4.60 9.71 18.72
N LEU A 30 -3.51 8.94 18.68
CA LEU A 30 -2.80 8.56 17.47
C LEU A 30 -3.07 7.07 17.20
N TYR A 31 -3.49 6.75 15.98
CA TYR A 31 -3.70 5.39 15.54
C TYR A 31 -2.63 4.93 14.55
N VAL A 32 -2.19 3.68 14.74
CA VAL A 32 -1.47 2.90 13.75
C VAL A 32 -2.33 1.69 13.44
N VAL A 33 -2.65 1.50 12.16
CA VAL A 33 -3.53 0.43 11.70
C VAL A 33 -2.68 -0.68 11.10
N ALA A 34 -2.70 -1.84 11.74
CA ALA A 34 -2.04 -3.05 11.26
C ALA A 34 -3.08 -4.05 10.75
N VAL A 35 -2.97 -4.48 9.49
CA VAL A 35 -3.95 -5.37 8.85
C VAL A 35 -3.31 -6.69 8.42
N SER A 36 -4.02 -7.80 8.64
CA SER A 36 -3.52 -9.14 8.37
C SER A 36 -3.85 -9.62 6.96
N GLY A 37 -3.06 -10.58 6.46
CA GLY A 37 -3.36 -11.30 5.21
C GLY A 37 -4.58 -12.21 5.34
N GLY A 38 -5.01 -12.80 4.22
CA GLY A 38 -6.17 -13.70 4.17
C GLY A 38 -7.01 -13.59 2.90
N GLY A 39 -6.41 -13.08 1.82
CA GLY A 39 -7.07 -12.91 0.53
C GLY A 39 -8.31 -11.99 0.60
N VAL A 40 -9.27 -12.25 -0.28
CA VAL A 40 -10.48 -11.44 -0.44
C VAL A 40 -11.32 -11.35 0.85
N ARG A 41 -11.34 -12.41 1.67
CA ARG A 41 -12.03 -12.39 2.97
C ARG A 41 -11.42 -11.35 3.92
N SER A 42 -10.09 -11.31 4.03
CA SER A 42 -9.42 -10.28 4.83
C SER A 42 -9.66 -8.89 4.25
N ALA A 43 -9.61 -8.73 2.93
CA ALA A 43 -9.88 -7.44 2.29
C ALA A 43 -11.27 -6.89 2.62
N SER A 44 -12.31 -7.73 2.49
CA SER A 44 -13.69 -7.38 2.81
C SER A 44 -13.88 -7.10 4.30
N PHE A 45 -13.26 -7.90 5.18
CA PHE A 45 -13.30 -7.69 6.63
C PHE A 45 -12.64 -6.36 7.02
N THR A 46 -11.42 -6.11 6.56
CA THR A 46 -10.70 -4.86 6.83
C THR A 46 -11.48 -3.65 6.36
N MET A 47 -12.03 -3.69 5.14
CA MET A 47 -12.86 -2.61 4.61
C MET A 47 -14.06 -2.31 5.53
N GLN A 48 -14.82 -3.33 5.91
CA GLN A 48 -15.99 -3.17 6.79
C GLN A 48 -15.61 -2.67 8.18
N VAL A 49 -14.51 -3.17 8.77
CA VAL A 49 -14.01 -2.70 10.06
C VAL A 49 -13.62 -1.23 9.99
N MET A 50 -12.89 -0.81 8.95
CA MET A 50 -12.50 0.59 8.80
C MET A 50 -13.72 1.50 8.59
N GLN A 51 -14.73 1.06 7.83
CA GLN A 51 -15.99 1.79 7.69
C GLN A 51 -16.75 1.91 9.03
N ALA A 52 -16.77 0.84 9.83
CA ALA A 52 -17.39 0.84 11.14
C ALA A 52 -16.64 1.77 12.12
N LEU A 53 -15.31 1.70 12.14
CA LEU A 53 -14.45 2.57 12.96
C LEU A 53 -14.63 4.05 12.60
N ASP A 54 -14.71 4.36 11.30
CA ASP A 54 -14.96 5.72 10.85
C ASP A 54 -16.37 6.21 11.25
N SER A 55 -17.37 5.34 11.13
CA SER A 55 -18.75 5.65 11.54
C SER A 55 -18.84 5.94 13.05
N ILE A 56 -18.28 5.09 13.91
CA ILE A 56 -18.33 5.30 15.37
C ILE A 56 -17.44 6.45 15.85
N SER A 57 -16.47 6.88 15.03
CA SER A 57 -15.60 8.03 15.32
C SER A 57 -16.10 9.33 14.67
N ASN A 58 -17.29 9.33 14.06
CA ASN A 58 -17.86 10.46 13.33
C ASN A 58 -16.92 11.01 12.24
N GLY A 59 -16.27 10.12 11.49
CA GLY A 59 -15.37 10.48 10.39
C GLY A 59 -13.96 10.89 10.81
N ASN A 60 -13.56 10.65 12.07
CA ASN A 60 -12.25 11.05 12.59
C ASN A 60 -11.21 9.92 12.56
N PHE A 61 -11.61 8.67 12.28
CA PHE A 61 -10.72 7.52 12.35
C PHE A 61 -9.44 7.69 11.51
N LEU A 62 -9.57 7.98 10.21
CA LEU A 62 -8.39 8.20 9.36
C LEU A 62 -7.69 9.55 9.62
N LYS A 63 -8.41 10.56 10.11
CA LYS A 63 -7.80 11.84 10.53
C LYS A 63 -6.86 11.68 11.72
N GLN A 64 -7.11 10.68 12.57
CA GLN A 64 -6.29 10.33 13.73
C GLN A 64 -5.29 9.19 13.45
N THR A 65 -5.31 8.63 12.24
CA THR A 65 -4.39 7.58 11.82
C THR A 65 -3.17 8.20 11.15
N VAL A 66 -1.96 7.79 11.54
CA VAL A 66 -0.71 8.28 10.93
C VAL A 66 -0.08 7.27 9.98
N LEU A 67 -0.33 5.98 10.22
CA LEU A 67 0.27 4.88 9.49
C LEU A 67 -0.72 3.72 9.33
N ILE A 68 -0.78 3.17 8.13
CA ILE A 68 -1.40 1.89 7.81
C ILE A 68 -0.30 0.96 7.27
N THR A 69 -0.21 -0.24 7.82
CA THR A 69 0.76 -1.26 7.42
C THR A 69 0.13 -2.65 7.52
N GLY A 70 0.68 -3.64 6.83
CA GLY A 70 0.12 -4.99 6.88
C GLY A 70 0.54 -5.87 5.73
N ALA A 71 -0.29 -6.87 5.47
CA ALA A 71 -0.05 -7.88 4.45
C ALA A 71 -1.30 -8.22 3.62
N SER A 72 -1.07 -8.51 2.34
CA SER A 72 -2.00 -9.13 1.40
C SER A 72 -3.41 -8.52 1.43
N GLY A 73 -4.44 -9.36 1.55
CA GLY A 73 -5.85 -8.99 1.51
C GLY A 73 -6.20 -7.80 2.40
N GLY A 74 -5.71 -7.76 3.64
CA GLY A 74 -5.97 -6.65 4.55
C GLY A 74 -5.48 -5.31 3.98
N MET A 75 -4.29 -5.29 3.36
CA MET A 75 -3.78 -4.09 2.70
C MET A 75 -4.58 -3.69 1.47
N LEU A 76 -5.16 -4.65 0.73
CA LEU A 76 -6.07 -4.33 -0.38
C LEU A 76 -7.31 -3.55 0.12
N GLY A 77 -7.93 -4.03 1.20
CA GLY A 77 -9.07 -3.36 1.82
C GLY A 77 -8.70 -2.00 2.41
N ALA A 78 -7.58 -1.92 3.14
CA ALA A 78 -7.15 -0.69 3.78
C ALA A 78 -6.73 0.40 2.79
N ALA A 79 -5.99 0.03 1.74
CA ALA A 79 -5.62 0.97 0.68
C ALA A 79 -6.85 1.47 -0.08
N TYR A 80 -7.82 0.59 -0.35
CA TYR A 80 -9.05 1.00 -1.01
C TYR A 80 -9.88 1.98 -0.17
N TYR A 81 -10.08 1.67 1.12
CA TYR A 81 -10.78 2.58 2.03
C TYR A 81 -10.08 3.93 2.15
N ARG A 82 -8.75 3.93 2.30
CA ARG A 82 -7.94 5.16 2.35
C ARG A 82 -8.08 6.01 1.08
N GLU A 83 -8.12 5.38 -0.09
CA GLU A 83 -8.34 6.09 -1.35
C GLU A 83 -9.74 6.70 -1.42
N LEU A 84 -10.77 5.96 -1.02
CA LEU A 84 -12.14 6.50 -0.95
C LEU A 84 -12.24 7.70 0.00
N PHE A 85 -11.57 7.61 1.15
CA PHE A 85 -11.48 8.73 2.08
C PHE A 85 -10.79 9.93 1.44
N LEU A 86 -9.66 9.75 0.73
CA LEU A 86 -9.01 10.83 -0.01
C LEU A 86 -9.98 11.49 -1.00
N GLN A 87 -10.66 10.71 -1.84
CA GLN A 87 -11.60 11.24 -2.83
C GLN A 87 -12.73 12.06 -2.17
N GLN A 88 -13.21 11.60 -1.00
CA GLN A 88 -14.18 12.35 -0.21
C GLN A 88 -13.60 13.67 0.32
N GLN A 89 -12.35 13.68 0.82
CA GLN A 89 -11.67 14.92 1.25
C GLN A 89 -11.46 15.90 0.08
N LEU A 90 -11.29 15.37 -1.14
CA LEU A 90 -11.19 16.16 -2.38
C LEU A 90 -12.56 16.60 -2.93
N GLY A 91 -13.64 16.43 -2.18
CA GLY A 91 -14.98 16.89 -2.55
C GLY A 91 -15.65 16.09 -3.66
N LYS A 92 -15.17 14.88 -3.98
CA LYS A 92 -15.88 14.01 -4.92
C LYS A 92 -17.22 13.57 -4.34
N PRO A 93 -18.27 13.42 -5.17
CA PRO A 93 -19.61 13.06 -4.72
C PRO A 93 -19.71 11.57 -4.40
N LEU A 94 -18.97 11.11 -3.38
CA LEU A 94 -19.00 9.75 -2.87
C LEU A 94 -18.89 9.75 -1.35
N ARG A 95 -19.34 8.66 -0.72
CA ARG A 95 -19.21 8.46 0.73
C ARG A 95 -18.37 7.23 1.00
N ALA A 96 -17.19 7.38 1.60
CA ALA A 96 -16.26 6.25 1.84
C ALA A 96 -16.90 5.09 2.64
N ASN A 97 -17.91 5.40 3.46
CA ASN A 97 -18.68 4.44 4.26
C ASN A 97 -19.83 3.73 3.51
N ASP A 98 -20.00 3.94 2.21
CA ASP A 98 -21.03 3.22 1.45
C ASP A 98 -20.72 1.72 1.39
N ARG A 99 -21.75 0.90 1.69
CA ARG A 99 -21.64 -0.57 1.70
C ARG A 99 -21.22 -1.17 0.35
N GLN A 100 -21.48 -0.46 -0.75
CA GLN A 100 -21.08 -0.90 -2.09
C GLN A 100 -19.57 -1.17 -2.19
N TYR A 101 -18.75 -0.40 -1.47
CA TYR A 101 -17.29 -0.55 -1.54
C TYR A 101 -16.78 -1.80 -0.83
N ALA A 102 -17.47 -2.26 0.21
CA ALA A 102 -17.22 -3.57 0.82
C ALA A 102 -17.60 -4.73 -0.12
N GLN A 103 -18.66 -4.57 -0.91
CA GLN A 103 -19.07 -5.54 -1.94
C GLN A 103 -18.08 -5.56 -3.11
N ASP A 104 -17.60 -4.39 -3.51
CA ASP A 104 -16.64 -4.19 -4.58
C ASP A 104 -15.31 -4.90 -4.31
N ILE A 105 -14.73 -4.69 -3.12
CA ILE A 105 -13.47 -5.34 -2.75
C ILE A 105 -13.64 -6.84 -2.45
N ALA A 106 -14.87 -7.29 -2.15
CA ALA A 106 -15.20 -8.70 -1.95
C ALA A 106 -15.37 -9.49 -3.26
N LYS A 107 -15.40 -8.82 -4.42
CA LYS A 107 -15.48 -9.50 -5.71
C LYS A 107 -14.25 -10.37 -5.92
N ASP A 108 -14.46 -11.55 -6.48
CA ASP A 108 -13.40 -12.52 -6.68
C ASP A 108 -12.26 -11.94 -7.54
N LEU A 109 -11.05 -12.03 -6.99
CA LEU A 109 -9.80 -11.65 -7.66
C LEU A 109 -9.24 -12.81 -8.50
N LEU A 110 -9.75 -14.03 -8.34
CA LEU A 110 -9.24 -15.27 -8.95
C LEU A 110 -10.25 -15.97 -9.88
N ASN A 111 -11.31 -15.28 -10.29
CA ASN A 111 -12.38 -15.80 -11.17
C ASN A 111 -11.80 -16.43 -12.47
N PRO A 112 -12.46 -17.35 -13.21
CA PRO A 112 -11.89 -18.14 -14.32
C PRO A 112 -11.17 -17.37 -15.45
N LEU A 113 -11.37 -16.04 -15.57
CA LEU A 113 -10.52 -15.20 -16.40
C LEU A 113 -9.04 -15.26 -15.95
N PHE A 114 -8.77 -15.29 -14.65
CA PHE A 114 -7.46 -15.59 -14.07
C PHE A 114 -6.95 -16.96 -14.50
N SER A 115 -7.78 -18.00 -14.38
CA SER A 115 -7.43 -19.36 -14.83
C SER A 115 -7.15 -19.43 -16.33
N SER A 116 -7.81 -18.61 -17.15
CA SER A 116 -7.54 -18.50 -18.58
C SER A 116 -6.21 -17.82 -18.90
N PHE A 117 -5.73 -16.92 -18.03
CA PHE A 117 -4.36 -16.38 -18.10
C PHE A 117 -3.34 -17.43 -17.63
N ILE A 118 -3.65 -18.23 -16.60
CA ILE A 118 -2.82 -19.37 -16.18
C ILE A 118 -2.63 -20.36 -17.34
N SER A 119 -3.70 -20.74 -18.04
CA SER A 119 -3.61 -21.69 -19.16
C SER A 119 -2.99 -21.10 -20.43
N ARG A 120 -3.12 -19.79 -20.67
CA ARG A 120 -2.48 -19.11 -21.80
C ARG A 120 -1.01 -18.76 -21.58
N ASP A 121 -0.58 -18.40 -20.38
CA ASP A 121 0.84 -18.15 -20.06
C ASP A 121 1.71 -19.37 -20.34
N LEU A 122 1.14 -20.58 -20.23
CA LEU A 122 1.83 -21.85 -20.46
C LEU A 122 1.90 -22.27 -21.94
N VAL A 123 1.03 -21.74 -22.83
CA VAL A 123 0.82 -22.34 -24.17
C VAL A 123 0.69 -21.31 -25.33
N GLY A 124 0.44 -20.03 -25.06
CA GLY A 124 0.20 -19.00 -26.08
C GLY A 124 1.34 -17.99 -26.29
N PRO A 125 1.36 -17.24 -27.41
CA PRO A 125 2.36 -16.20 -27.64
C PRO A 125 2.21 -15.05 -26.64
N ALA A 126 3.34 -14.64 -26.04
CA ALA A 126 3.41 -13.60 -25.01
C ALA A 126 2.85 -12.26 -25.52
N ARG A 127 1.75 -11.80 -24.92
CA ARG A 127 1.18 -10.48 -25.19
C ARG A 127 1.90 -9.43 -24.35
N LYS A 128 2.28 -8.32 -24.97
CA LYS A 128 2.99 -7.23 -24.30
C LYS A 128 2.05 -6.09 -23.90
N PHE A 129 2.47 -5.31 -22.91
CA PHE A 129 1.88 -4.01 -22.56
C PHE A 129 2.98 -3.03 -22.18
N THR A 130 2.67 -1.74 -22.20
CA THR A 130 3.63 -0.66 -21.98
C THR A 130 3.20 0.20 -20.79
N VAL A 131 4.16 0.55 -19.93
CA VAL A 131 4.00 1.51 -18.84
C VAL A 131 5.17 2.48 -18.91
N GLY A 132 4.90 3.75 -19.19
CA GLY A 132 5.95 4.72 -19.53
C GLY A 132 6.78 4.23 -20.71
N ASP A 133 8.10 4.17 -20.53
CA ASP A 133 9.04 3.72 -21.56
C ASP A 133 9.33 2.20 -21.52
N PHE A 134 8.69 1.47 -20.60
CA PHE A 134 8.97 0.06 -20.38
C PHE A 134 7.90 -0.84 -20.98
N THR A 135 8.33 -1.93 -21.61
CA THR A 135 7.44 -2.95 -22.19
C THR A 135 7.56 -4.25 -21.41
N TYR A 136 6.42 -4.76 -20.93
CA TYR A 136 6.31 -5.95 -20.10
C TYR A 136 5.45 -7.02 -20.77
N VAL A 137 5.58 -8.26 -20.32
CA VAL A 137 4.69 -9.36 -20.72
C VAL A 137 3.49 -9.38 -19.79
N LYS A 138 2.29 -9.53 -20.35
CA LYS A 138 1.08 -9.76 -19.56
C LYS A 138 1.16 -11.16 -18.96
N ASP A 139 1.18 -11.22 -17.64
CA ASP A 139 1.21 -12.45 -16.85
C ASP A 139 0.05 -12.46 -15.84
N ARG A 140 0.08 -13.43 -14.92
CA ARG A 140 -0.87 -13.52 -13.79
C ARG A 140 -0.86 -12.27 -12.89
N GLY A 141 0.27 -11.58 -12.77
CA GLY A 141 0.39 -10.32 -12.03
C GLY A 141 -0.36 -9.19 -12.72
N TYR A 142 -0.25 -9.08 -14.04
CA TYR A 142 -1.06 -8.14 -14.82
C TYR A 142 -2.56 -8.41 -14.66
N ALA A 143 -2.98 -9.68 -14.72
CA ALA A 143 -4.38 -10.05 -14.51
C ALA A 143 -4.88 -9.67 -13.11
N PHE A 144 -4.03 -9.86 -12.08
CA PHE A 144 -4.30 -9.42 -10.71
C PHE A 144 -4.58 -7.94 -10.64
N GLU A 145 -3.64 -7.14 -11.12
CA GLU A 145 -3.69 -5.68 -11.05
C GLU A 145 -4.89 -5.13 -11.82
N ALA A 146 -5.16 -5.67 -13.01
CA ALA A 146 -6.33 -5.29 -13.81
C ALA A 146 -7.66 -5.61 -13.09
N LYS A 147 -7.76 -6.80 -12.48
CA LYS A 147 -8.98 -7.20 -11.77
C LYS A 147 -9.19 -6.40 -10.49
N LEU A 148 -8.12 -6.18 -9.72
CA LEU A 148 -8.16 -5.32 -8.53
C LEU A 148 -8.55 -3.89 -8.91
N ASN A 149 -8.02 -3.36 -10.01
CA ASN A 149 -8.39 -2.04 -10.51
C ASN A 149 -9.88 -1.96 -10.87
N GLN A 150 -10.42 -2.98 -11.56
CA GLN A 150 -11.83 -3.07 -11.87
C GLN A 150 -12.69 -3.11 -10.60
N ASN A 151 -12.31 -3.97 -9.64
CA ASN A 151 -13.02 -4.10 -8.38
C ASN A 151 -12.99 -2.78 -7.60
N THR A 152 -11.91 -2.02 -7.66
CA THR A 152 -11.76 -0.71 -7.00
C THR A 152 -12.18 0.47 -7.86
N ARG A 153 -12.90 0.23 -8.96
CA ARG A 153 -13.48 1.23 -9.86
C ARG A 153 -12.46 2.19 -10.49
N GLY A 154 -11.24 1.73 -10.71
CA GLY A 154 -10.16 2.55 -11.27
C GLY A 154 -9.48 3.47 -10.26
N LEU A 155 -9.95 3.55 -9.01
CA LEU A 155 -9.49 4.56 -8.05
C LEU A 155 -8.04 4.34 -7.60
N LEU A 156 -7.57 3.09 -7.63
CA LEU A 156 -6.20 2.73 -7.28
C LEU A 156 -5.22 2.76 -8.48
N GLN A 157 -5.67 3.15 -9.68
CA GLN A 157 -4.80 3.31 -10.85
C GLN A 157 -3.96 4.59 -10.73
N LYS A 158 -3.03 4.59 -9.78
CA LYS A 158 -2.15 5.70 -9.42
C LYS A 158 -0.73 5.20 -9.19
N HIS A 159 0.23 6.12 -9.18
CA HIS A 159 1.60 5.87 -8.74
C HIS A 159 1.77 6.25 -7.27
N LEU A 160 2.80 5.71 -6.62
CA LEU A 160 3.11 6.05 -5.23
C LEU A 160 3.32 7.55 -5.04
N HIS A 161 4.01 8.22 -5.98
CA HIS A 161 4.29 9.66 -5.86
C HIS A 161 3.02 10.52 -5.90
N ASP A 162 1.92 10.06 -6.51
CA ASP A 162 0.65 10.80 -6.57
C ASP A 162 0.04 11.02 -5.18
N TYR A 163 0.39 10.15 -4.21
CA TYR A 163 -0.06 10.28 -2.83
C TYR A 163 0.82 11.19 -1.97
N ARG A 164 2.02 11.51 -2.43
CA ARG A 164 2.99 12.29 -1.65
C ARG A 164 2.44 13.62 -1.14
N PRO A 165 1.79 14.50 -1.94
CA PRO A 165 1.28 15.76 -1.42
C PRO A 165 0.24 15.56 -0.31
N TYR A 166 -0.63 14.56 -0.44
CA TYR A 166 -1.70 14.28 0.53
C TYR A 166 -1.19 13.63 1.82
N GLU A 167 -0.15 12.79 1.74
CA GLU A 167 0.54 12.28 2.93
C GLU A 167 1.40 13.36 3.60
N ASP A 168 2.06 14.21 2.81
CA ASP A 168 2.92 15.29 3.29
C ASP A 168 2.12 16.37 4.03
N SER A 169 0.92 16.67 3.55
CA SER A 169 -0.03 17.56 4.21
C SER A 169 -0.97 16.83 5.19
N ALA A 170 -0.68 15.58 5.55
CA ALA A 170 -1.46 14.77 6.50
C ALA A 170 -2.98 14.66 6.22
N ILE A 171 -3.42 14.86 4.97
CA ILE A 171 -4.83 14.65 4.57
C ILE A 171 -5.20 13.18 4.67
N ILE A 172 -4.23 12.28 4.42
CA ILE A 172 -4.37 10.84 4.56
C ILE A 172 -3.16 10.23 5.28
N PRO A 173 -3.32 9.10 6.00
CA PRO A 173 -2.19 8.42 6.64
C PRO A 173 -1.17 7.92 5.62
N THR A 174 0.06 7.67 6.07
CA THR A 174 1.06 6.98 5.25
C THR A 174 0.71 5.49 5.09
N LEU A 175 0.96 4.90 3.91
CA LEU A 175 0.93 3.45 3.71
C LEU A 175 2.35 2.88 3.63
N PHE A 176 2.60 1.84 4.42
CA PHE A 176 3.78 0.99 4.32
C PHE A 176 3.39 -0.38 3.74
N PHE A 177 3.89 -0.67 2.55
CA PHE A 177 3.74 -1.96 1.90
C PHE A 177 4.97 -2.80 2.22
N ASN A 178 4.76 -3.97 2.80
CA ASN A 178 5.83 -4.93 3.09
C ASN A 178 5.77 -6.09 2.09
N SER A 179 6.88 -6.42 1.46
CA SER A 179 7.05 -7.67 0.70
C SER A 179 8.30 -8.40 1.17
N VAL A 180 8.53 -9.59 0.63
CA VAL A 180 9.73 -10.39 0.90
C VAL A 180 10.46 -10.58 -0.41
N ILE A 181 11.78 -10.37 -0.39
CA ILE A 181 12.65 -10.64 -1.54
C ILE A 181 12.88 -12.15 -1.57
N THR A 182 12.40 -12.81 -2.61
CA THR A 182 12.43 -14.29 -2.67
C THR A 182 13.85 -14.86 -2.74
N ALA A 183 14.83 -14.11 -3.23
CA ALA A 183 16.21 -14.58 -3.38
C ALA A 183 16.94 -14.77 -2.03
N ASP A 184 16.62 -13.98 -1.01
CA ASP A 184 17.36 -13.99 0.26
C ASP A 184 16.49 -13.81 1.52
N GLY A 185 15.16 -13.74 1.38
CA GLY A 185 14.22 -13.67 2.49
C GLY A 185 14.16 -12.33 3.21
N ARG A 186 14.93 -11.31 2.78
CA ARG A 186 14.87 -9.98 3.41
C ARG A 186 13.53 -9.31 3.16
N LYS A 187 13.08 -8.52 4.14
CA LYS A 187 11.87 -7.71 4.00
C LYS A 187 12.17 -6.52 3.10
N LEU A 188 11.24 -6.17 2.23
CA LEU A 188 11.28 -5.00 1.37
C LEU A 188 10.15 -4.06 1.78
N LEU A 189 10.49 -2.88 2.26
CA LEU A 189 9.55 -1.82 2.63
C LEU A 189 9.38 -0.88 1.44
N THR A 190 8.13 -0.66 1.04
CA THR A 190 7.76 0.30 -0.01
C THR A 190 6.81 1.35 0.57
N ALA A 191 7.07 2.62 0.25
CA ALA A 191 6.26 3.76 0.68
C ALA A 191 6.39 4.92 -0.34
N THR A 192 5.62 6.00 -0.18
CA THR A 192 5.69 7.18 -1.07
C THR A 192 6.99 7.99 -0.92
N ARG A 193 7.68 7.82 0.20
CA ARG A 193 8.99 8.39 0.51
C ARG A 193 9.94 7.29 0.98
N PRO A 194 11.25 7.44 0.76
CA PRO A 194 12.23 6.59 1.41
C PRO A 194 12.08 6.68 2.93
N ALA A 195 12.11 5.54 3.60
CA ALA A 195 12.04 5.38 5.04
C ALA A 195 13.31 4.67 5.54
N ARG A 196 14.49 5.09 5.04
CA ARG A 196 15.78 4.44 5.37
C ARG A 196 16.09 4.40 6.87
N PHE A 197 15.52 5.33 7.64
CA PHE A 197 15.62 5.36 9.10
C PHE A 197 14.89 4.20 9.81
N MET A 198 14.07 3.44 9.09
CA MET A 198 13.35 2.25 9.58
C MET A 198 14.06 0.93 9.20
N MET A 199 15.19 0.98 8.49
CA MET A 199 15.86 -0.22 7.95
C MET A 199 16.78 -0.91 8.95
N GLN A 200 17.02 -0.25 10.07
CA GLN A 200 17.92 -0.72 11.10
C GLN A 200 17.22 -0.55 12.45
N ALA A 201 17.16 -1.63 13.23
CA ALA A 201 16.69 -1.55 14.60
C ALA A 201 17.53 -0.53 15.39
N LEU A 202 16.89 0.20 16.29
CA LEU A 202 17.64 1.01 17.24
C LEU A 202 18.48 0.09 18.11
N PRO A 203 19.75 0.43 18.39
CA PRO A 203 20.54 -0.30 19.35
C PRO A 203 19.77 -0.39 20.67
N THR A 204 19.71 -1.60 21.24
CA THR A 204 19.28 -1.79 22.62
C THR A 204 20.46 -2.30 23.42
N ASP A 205 20.41 -2.16 24.75
CA ASP A 205 21.50 -2.56 25.65
C ASP A 205 21.91 -4.04 25.50
N THR A 206 21.03 -4.88 24.92
CA THR A 206 21.21 -6.33 24.81
C THR A 206 21.40 -6.85 23.40
N THR A 207 21.19 -6.04 22.34
CA THR A 207 21.37 -6.48 20.95
C THR A 207 22.20 -5.48 20.15
N PRO A 208 23.50 -5.75 19.92
CA PRO A 208 24.30 -4.94 19.02
C PRO A 208 23.77 -5.09 17.59
N VAL A 209 23.61 -3.95 16.91
CA VAL A 209 23.02 -3.92 15.58
C VAL A 209 24.08 -4.23 14.54
N THR A 210 23.98 -5.37 13.85
CA THR A 210 25.02 -5.80 12.90
C THR A 210 24.70 -5.40 11.47
N HIS A 211 23.46 -5.59 10.98
CA HIS A 211 23.07 -5.24 9.59
C HIS A 211 21.57 -4.92 9.45
N PRO A 212 21.18 -4.13 8.42
CA PRO A 212 19.77 -3.95 8.07
C PRO A 212 19.07 -5.28 7.73
N ASP A 213 17.94 -5.57 8.38
CA ASP A 213 17.08 -6.73 8.11
C ASP A 213 15.89 -6.39 7.19
N VAL A 214 15.76 -5.11 6.84
CA VAL A 214 14.77 -4.56 5.90
C VAL A 214 15.49 -3.72 4.84
N ILE A 215 14.99 -3.76 3.61
CA ILE A 215 15.46 -2.95 2.48
C ILE A 215 14.39 -1.92 2.11
N ASP A 216 14.81 -0.68 1.88
CA ASP A 216 13.94 0.39 1.41
C ASP A 216 13.85 0.35 -0.12
N PHE A 217 12.65 0.15 -0.67
CA PHE A 217 12.42 0.04 -2.11
C PHE A 217 12.82 1.32 -2.85
N GLN A 218 12.49 2.49 -2.30
CA GLN A 218 12.78 3.76 -2.95
C GLN A 218 14.29 4.00 -3.08
N ALA A 219 15.05 3.61 -2.06
CA ALA A 219 16.50 3.69 -2.07
C ALA A 219 17.13 2.63 -2.99
N LEU A 220 16.64 1.38 -2.94
CA LEU A 220 17.16 0.29 -3.75
C LEU A 220 17.01 0.58 -5.26
N PHE A 221 15.86 1.13 -5.65
CA PHE A 221 15.50 1.39 -7.05
C PHE A 221 15.57 2.87 -7.44
N ALA A 222 16.37 3.67 -6.74
CA ALA A 222 16.47 5.12 -6.96
C ALA A 222 16.84 5.51 -8.41
N ARG A 223 17.52 4.61 -9.14
CA ARG A 223 17.92 4.81 -10.54
C ARG A 223 16.93 4.21 -11.55
N GLN A 224 15.86 3.58 -11.09
CA GLN A 224 14.85 2.88 -11.89
C GLN A 224 13.46 3.50 -11.68
N GLN A 225 13.40 4.81 -11.47
CA GLN A 225 12.15 5.57 -11.31
C GLN A 225 11.23 5.01 -10.19
N ALA A 226 11.80 4.56 -9.06
CA ALA A 226 11.04 3.97 -7.95
C ALA A 226 9.76 4.73 -7.51
N PRO A 227 9.72 6.09 -7.51
CA PRO A 227 8.50 6.82 -7.19
C PRO A 227 7.32 6.58 -8.14
N GLN A 228 7.60 6.15 -9.38
CA GLN A 228 6.60 5.82 -10.40
C GLN A 228 6.04 4.40 -10.26
N LEU A 229 6.37 3.65 -9.21
CA LEU A 229 5.75 2.35 -8.98
C LEU A 229 4.22 2.51 -8.86
N GLY A 230 3.47 1.70 -9.61
CA GLY A 230 2.02 1.65 -9.51
C GLY A 230 1.56 1.13 -8.15
N VAL A 231 0.49 1.71 -7.61
CA VAL A 231 -0.07 1.33 -6.30
C VAL A 231 -0.64 -0.09 -6.35
N LEU A 232 -1.27 -0.45 -7.47
CA LEU A 232 -1.71 -1.83 -7.73
C LEU A 232 -0.54 -2.81 -7.72
N THR A 233 0.61 -2.44 -8.27
CA THR A 233 1.83 -3.25 -8.25
C THR A 233 2.40 -3.38 -6.84
N ALA A 234 2.45 -2.29 -6.06
CA ALA A 234 2.86 -2.34 -4.65
C ALA A 234 1.94 -3.25 -3.81
N LEU A 235 0.62 -3.18 -4.04
CA LEU A 235 -0.36 -4.05 -3.40
C LEU A 235 -0.22 -5.52 -3.83
N ARG A 236 0.02 -5.79 -5.11
CA ARG A 236 0.32 -7.14 -5.62
C ARG A 236 1.58 -7.69 -4.97
N MET A 237 2.64 -6.90 -4.88
CA MET A 237 3.89 -7.30 -4.21
C MET A 237 3.64 -7.64 -2.73
N ASN A 238 2.85 -6.82 -2.03
CA ASN A 238 2.43 -7.05 -0.65
C ASN A 238 1.48 -8.26 -0.47
N ALA A 239 0.85 -8.72 -1.55
CA ALA A 239 -0.06 -9.86 -1.59
C ALA A 239 0.52 -11.13 -2.23
N THR A 240 1.81 -11.13 -2.59
CA THR A 240 2.42 -12.25 -3.30
C THR A 240 2.53 -13.46 -2.39
N PHE A 241 1.85 -14.54 -2.79
CA PHE A 241 2.02 -15.88 -2.24
C PHE A 241 2.72 -16.73 -3.29
N PRO A 242 3.76 -17.51 -2.92
CA PRO A 242 4.37 -18.46 -3.82
C PRO A 242 3.27 -19.36 -4.41
N TYR A 243 3.38 -19.70 -5.70
CA TYR A 243 2.43 -20.47 -6.52
C TYR A 243 1.26 -19.71 -7.16
N VAL A 244 0.73 -18.63 -6.56
CA VAL A 244 -0.46 -17.92 -7.11
C VAL A 244 -0.09 -16.71 -7.95
N LEU A 245 0.87 -15.92 -7.50
CA LEU A 245 1.33 -14.70 -8.17
C LEU A 245 2.82 -14.82 -8.54
N PRO A 246 3.29 -14.07 -9.55
CA PRO A 246 4.72 -13.99 -9.86
C PRO A 246 5.51 -13.54 -8.63
N ASN A 247 6.69 -14.16 -8.43
CA ASN A 247 7.57 -13.84 -7.32
C ASN A 247 8.05 -12.39 -7.38
N VAL A 248 8.41 -11.88 -6.20
CA VAL A 248 8.99 -10.56 -5.98
C VAL A 248 10.43 -10.71 -5.53
#